data_AF-A0A101X4B5-F1
#
_entry.id   AF-A0A101X4B5-F1
#
_cell.length_a   1.000
_cell.length_b   1.000
_cell.length_c   1.000
_cell.angle_alpha   90.00
_cell.angle_beta   90.00
_cell.angle_gamma   90.00
#
_symmetry.space_group_name_H-M   'P 1'
#
loop_
_entity.id
_entity.type
_entity.pdbx_description
1 polymer ?
#
loop_
_entity_poly.entity_id
_entity_poly.type
_entity_poly.pdbx_seq_one_letter_code
_entity_poly.pdbx_strand_id
1 'polypeptide(L)'
;MRITVPKAPAKVQLCIGASCQYFICVKKALRFIQGKAICGLTNDPCIGYKCQYAACSAHAMAPNGECTLNMRDKEVKDVAEEAKKMEKDVSKIKSHLKKLGLDDYI
;
A
#
# COMPACT_ATOMS: atom_id res chain seq x y z
N MET A 1 3.09 -22.67 15.52
CA MET A 1 3.09 -21.19 15.52
C MET A 1 4.00 -20.71 14.40
N ARG A 2 3.45 -20.21 13.29
CA ARG A 2 4.26 -19.70 12.16
C ARG A 2 4.47 -18.20 12.36
N ILE A 3 5.66 -17.82 12.79
CA ILE A 3 6.11 -16.42 12.76
C ILE A 3 6.83 -16.26 11.43
N THR A 4 6.23 -15.53 10.49
CA THR A 4 6.89 -15.15 9.24
C THR A 4 7.19 -13.65 9.24
N VAL A 5 8.49 -13.37 9.16
CA VAL A 5 9.27 -12.13 9.13
C VAL A 5 8.69 -11.01 8.23
N PRO A 6 8.61 -9.73 8.65
CA PRO A 6 8.56 -8.63 7.70
C PRO A 6 9.97 -8.33 7.19
N LYS A 7 10.25 -8.94 6.04
CA LYS A 7 11.40 -8.80 5.15
C LYS A 7 11.74 -7.32 4.87
N ALA A 8 12.99 -6.96 5.22
CA ALA A 8 13.84 -5.81 4.87
C ALA A 8 13.19 -4.62 4.12
N PRO A 9 13.48 -3.36 4.51
CA PRO A 9 12.86 -2.19 3.90
C PRO A 9 13.27 -2.09 2.43
N ALA A 10 12.32 -2.38 1.53
CA ALA A 10 12.38 -1.95 0.15
C ALA A 10 12.62 -0.44 0.15
N LYS A 11 13.61 0.03 -0.62
CA LYS A 11 14.05 1.44 -0.73
C LYS A 11 12.93 2.42 -0.36
N VAL A 12 12.99 2.93 0.86
CA VAL A 12 11.98 3.86 1.39
C VAL A 12 12.16 5.17 0.64
N GLN A 13 11.35 5.40 -0.39
CA GLN A 13 11.24 6.72 -1.01
C GLN A 13 10.43 7.59 -0.07
N LEU A 14 11.12 8.42 0.71
CA LEU A 14 10.47 9.45 1.51
C LEU A 14 9.90 10.54 0.59
N CYS A 15 8.62 10.86 0.76
CA CYS A 15 7.99 11.94 0.02
C CYS A 15 8.37 13.30 0.63
N ILE A 16 9.54 13.81 0.23
CA ILE A 16 10.02 15.14 0.60
C ILE A 16 9.54 16.12 -0.48
N GLY A 17 8.25 16.48 -0.42
CA GLY A 17 7.67 17.56 -1.23
C GLY A 17 7.92 17.40 -2.74
N ALA A 18 8.95 18.07 -3.24
CA ALA A 18 9.36 18.10 -4.65
C ALA A 18 9.86 16.75 -5.21
N SER A 19 10.36 15.85 -4.37
CA SER A 19 10.92 14.57 -4.83
C SER A 19 9.85 13.53 -5.19
N CYS A 20 8.59 13.78 -4.83
CA CYS A 20 7.51 12.80 -4.91
C CYS A 20 6.41 13.33 -5.85
N GLN A 21 6.21 12.63 -6.97
CA GLN A 21 5.25 13.01 -8.01
C GLN A 21 3.80 13.09 -7.52
N TYR A 22 3.48 12.34 -6.47
CA TYR A 22 2.14 12.26 -5.87
C TYR A 22 1.93 13.20 -4.68
N PHE A 23 2.93 14.00 -4.32
CA PHE A 23 2.82 14.95 -3.22
C PHE A 23 1.94 16.14 -3.63
N ILE A 24 0.90 16.41 -2.84
CA ILE A 24 0.00 17.54 -3.03
C ILE A 24 -0.11 18.37 -1.75
N CYS A 25 -0.25 19.68 -1.92
CA CYS A 25 -0.59 20.59 -0.82
C CYS A 25 -2.09 20.85 -0.87
N VAL A 26 -2.83 20.48 0.19
CA VAL A 26 -4.29 20.65 0.25
C VAL A 26 -4.70 22.12 0.16
N LYS A 27 -3.88 23.02 0.71
CA LYS A 27 -4.09 24.48 0.62
C LYS A 27 -3.62 25.11 -0.70
N LYS A 28 -3.10 24.33 -1.67
CA LYS A 28 -2.54 24.81 -2.94
C LYS A 28 -1.51 25.94 -2.78
N ALA A 29 -0.84 25.99 -1.63
CA ALA A 29 0.16 27.01 -1.31
C ALA A 29 1.56 26.65 -1.84
N LEU A 30 1.78 25.43 -2.31
CA LEU A 30 3.06 24.98 -2.85
C LEU A 30 3.36 25.69 -4.17
N ARG A 31 4.48 26.41 -4.25
CA ARG A 31 4.99 27.07 -5.45
C ARG A 31 6.40 26.59 -5.76
N PHE A 32 6.70 26.39 -7.04
CA PHE A 32 8.04 26.06 -7.51
C PHE A 32 8.70 27.32 -8.08
N ILE A 33 9.73 27.82 -7.41
CA ILE A 33 10.48 29.01 -7.81
C ILE A 33 11.94 28.61 -7.97
N GLN A 34 12.50 28.77 -9.19
CA GLN A 34 13.89 28.41 -9.49
C GLN A 34 14.28 26.98 -9.06
N GLY A 35 13.38 26.01 -9.25
CA GLY A 35 13.59 24.61 -8.86
C GLY A 35 13.46 24.32 -7.35
N LYS A 36 13.15 25.33 -6.52
CA LYS A 36 12.89 25.17 -5.09
C LYS A 36 11.39 25.18 -4.81
N ALA A 37 10.94 24.24 -3.97
CA ALA A 37 9.57 24.22 -3.46
C ALA A 37 9.44 25.21 -2.28
N ILE A 38 8.62 26.24 -2.46
CA ILE A 38 8.35 27.29 -1.47
C ILE A 38 6.87 27.25 -1.08
N CYS A 39 6.60 27.47 0.21
CA CYS A 39 5.26 27.61 0.75
C CYS A 39 4.78 29.06 0.60
N GLY A 40 3.72 29.29 -0.17
CA GLY A 40 3.14 30.62 -0.36
C GLY A 40 2.42 31.21 0.86
N LEU A 41 2.26 30.44 1.95
CA LEU A 41 1.66 30.92 3.20
C LEU A 41 2.71 31.62 4.09
N THR A 42 3.88 31.00 4.25
CA THR A 42 4.93 31.51 5.14
C THR A 42 6.13 32.07 4.36
N ASN A 43 6.16 31.90 3.04
CA ASN A 43 7.31 32.17 2.16
C ASN A 43 8.58 31.38 2.53
N ASP A 44 8.43 30.31 3.31
CA ASP A 44 9.52 29.40 3.69
C ASP A 44 9.70 28.23 2.72
N PRO A 45 10.87 27.56 2.72
CA PRO A 45 11.05 26.29 2.04
C PRO A 45 10.03 25.23 2.50
N CYS A 46 9.55 24.43 1.56
CA CYS A 46 8.58 23.38 1.85
C CYS A 46 9.21 22.25 2.70
N ILE A 47 8.59 21.95 3.84
CA ILE A 47 9.03 20.89 4.78
C ILE A 47 8.54 19.47 4.41
N GLY A 48 7.88 19.30 3.27
CA GLY A 48 7.42 18.00 2.77
C GLY A 48 6.34 17.36 3.64
N TYR A 49 6.47 16.04 3.92
CA TYR A 49 5.49 15.24 4.67
C TYR A 49 5.21 15.74 6.10
N LYS A 50 6.11 16.53 6.70
CA LYS A 50 5.92 17.11 8.04
C LYS A 50 4.89 18.24 8.07
N CYS A 51 4.50 18.75 6.90
CA CYS A 51 3.48 19.78 6.80
C CYS A 51 2.10 19.19 7.11
N GLN A 52 1.35 19.85 8.00
CA GLN A 52 -0.05 19.49 8.29
C GLN A 52 -0.97 19.50 7.05
N TYR A 53 -0.58 20.21 6.00
CA TYR A 53 -1.32 20.30 4.73
C TYR A 53 -0.74 19.41 3.63
N ALA A 54 0.22 18.54 3.96
CA ALA A 54 0.75 17.55 3.03
C ALA A 54 -0.24 16.39 2.87
N ALA A 55 -0.58 16.09 1.63
CA ALA A 55 -1.35 14.91 1.29
C ALA A 55 -0.72 14.20 0.09
N CYS A 56 -1.09 12.93 -0.09
CA CYS A 56 -0.69 12.14 -1.24
C CYS A 56 -1.92 11.90 -2.12
N SER A 57 -1.85 12.25 -3.40
CA SER A 57 -2.97 12.03 -4.34
C SER A 57 -3.34 10.55 -4.47
N ALA A 58 -2.36 9.66 -4.32
CA ALA A 58 -2.55 8.21 -4.34
C ALA A 58 -2.93 7.59 -2.99
N HIS A 59 -3.12 8.40 -1.94
CA HIS A 59 -3.47 7.93 -0.58
C HIS A 59 -2.53 6.86 -0.02
N ALA A 60 -1.27 6.85 -0.46
CA ALA A 60 -0.28 5.82 -0.15
C ALA A 60 0.84 6.33 0.77
N MET A 61 0.66 7.49 1.40
CA MET A 61 1.68 8.09 2.28
C MET A 61 1.40 7.68 3.73
N ALA A 62 2.36 6.98 4.33
CA ALA A 62 2.35 6.66 5.74
C ALA A 62 2.57 7.92 6.60
N PRO A 63 2.10 7.95 7.86
CA PRO A 63 2.36 9.05 8.78
C PRO A 63 3.87 9.28 9.04
N ASN A 64 4.71 8.28 8.78
CA ASN A 64 6.16 8.37 8.85
C ASN A 64 6.81 9.06 7.62
N GLY A 65 6.02 9.42 6.60
CA GLY A 65 6.50 10.02 5.35
C GLY A 65 6.90 9.03 4.26
N GLU A 66 6.65 7.73 4.48
CA GLU A 66 6.99 6.64 3.57
C GLU A 66 5.90 6.45 2.50
N CYS A 67 6.30 6.34 1.22
CA CYS A 67 5.37 6.09 0.11
C CYS A 67 5.23 4.59 -0.15
N THR A 68 4.06 4.02 0.12
CA THR A 68 3.77 2.58 -0.06
C THR A 68 3.37 2.21 -1.49
N LEU A 69 3.27 3.18 -2.40
CA LEU A 69 2.91 2.96 -3.80
C LEU A 69 3.89 2.00 -4.51
N ASN A 70 5.19 2.16 -4.24
CA ASN A 70 6.25 1.31 -4.79
C ASN A 70 6.42 0.00 -4.01
N MET A 71 5.64 -0.24 -2.95
CA MET A 71 5.64 -1.50 -2.21
C MET A 71 4.64 -2.52 -2.81
N ARG A 72 3.87 -2.14 -3.84
CA ARG A 72 2.93 -3.05 -4.53
C ARG A 72 3.60 -4.17 -5.31
N ASP A 73 4.91 -4.14 -5.50
CA ASP A 73 5.67 -5.28 -6.05
C ASP A 73 5.85 -6.46 -5.07
N LYS A 74 5.26 -6.41 -3.87
CA LYS A 74 5.15 -7.61 -3.02
C LYS A 74 3.89 -8.38 -3.39
N GLU A 75 4.11 -9.31 -4.33
CA GLU A 75 3.34 -10.54 -4.48
C GLU A 75 1.86 -10.30 -4.81
N VAL A 76 1.58 -10.06 -6.09
CA VAL A 76 0.35 -10.59 -6.68
C VAL A 76 0.45 -12.11 -6.56
N LYS A 77 0.05 -12.66 -5.41
CA LYS A 77 -0.29 -14.07 -5.33
C LYS A 77 -1.46 -14.23 -6.28
N ASP A 78 -1.19 -14.88 -7.40
CA ASP A 78 -2.13 -15.06 -8.50
C ASP A 78 -3.44 -15.62 -7.92
N VAL A 79 -4.49 -14.79 -7.92
CA VAL A 79 -5.80 -15.14 -7.33
C VAL A 79 -6.34 -16.43 -7.94
N ALA A 80 -5.93 -16.77 -9.17
CA ALA A 80 -6.33 -18.02 -9.81
C ALA A 80 -5.62 -19.25 -9.22
N GLU A 81 -4.41 -19.12 -8.68
CA GLU A 81 -3.72 -20.23 -8.00
C GLU A 81 -4.36 -20.55 -6.65
N GLU A 82 -4.71 -19.52 -5.87
CA GLU A 82 -5.44 -19.66 -4.60
C GLU A 82 -6.84 -20.27 -4.82
N ALA A 83 -7.56 -19.85 -5.88
CA ALA A 83 -8.86 -20.41 -6.25
C ALA A 83 -8.75 -21.92 -6.57
N LYS A 84 -7.78 -22.33 -7.40
CA LYS A 84 -7.55 -23.75 -7.74
C LYS A 84 -7.24 -24.61 -6.53
N LYS A 85 -6.58 -24.04 -5.51
CA LYS A 85 -6.27 -24.77 -4.27
C LYS A 85 -7.53 -24.98 -3.43
N MET A 86 -8.37 -23.95 -3.31
CA MET A 86 -9.66 -24.05 -2.64
C MET A 86 -10.58 -25.08 -3.30
N GLU A 87 -10.63 -25.17 -4.63
CA GLU A 87 -11.42 -26.19 -5.34
C GLU A 87 -10.98 -27.63 -5.01
N LYS A 88 -9.67 -27.86 -4.89
CA LYS A 88 -9.10 -29.16 -4.52
C LYS A 88 -9.43 -29.54 -3.08
N ASP A 89 -9.38 -28.58 -2.16
CA ASP A 89 -9.71 -28.81 -0.75
C ASP A 89 -11.21 -29.07 -0.58
N VAL A 90 -12.08 -28.34 -1.29
CA VAL A 90 -13.54 -28.61 -1.33
C VAL A 90 -13.84 -29.99 -1.88
N SER A 91 -13.14 -30.43 -2.93
CA SER A 91 -13.33 -31.77 -3.50
C SER A 91 -12.97 -32.89 -2.54
N LYS A 92 -11.88 -32.73 -1.77
CA LYS A 92 -11.48 -33.70 -0.74
C LYS A 92 -12.51 -33.73 0.40
N ILE A 93 -12.95 -32.56 0.85
CA ILE A 93 -13.98 -32.42 1.89
C ILE A 93 -15.26 -33.13 1.44
N LYS A 94 -15.76 -32.86 0.22
CA LYS A 94 -16.91 -33.58 -0.36
C LYS A 94 -16.74 -35.09 -0.36
N SER A 95 -15.58 -35.59 -0.75
CA SER A 95 -15.33 -37.04 -0.77
C SER A 95 -15.32 -37.67 0.62
N HIS A 96 -14.95 -36.90 1.65
CA HIS A 96 -14.98 -37.35 3.05
C HIS A 96 -16.40 -37.29 3.63
N LEU A 97 -17.17 -36.23 3.34
CA LEU A 97 -18.58 -36.11 3.72
C LEU A 97 -19.44 -37.23 3.11
N LYS A 98 -19.18 -37.58 1.85
CA LYS A 98 -19.85 -38.69 1.17
C LYS A 98 -19.62 -40.05 1.82
N LYS A 99 -18.42 -40.28 2.36
CA LYS A 99 -18.11 -41.50 3.11
C LYS A 99 -18.79 -41.55 4.48
N LEU A 100 -19.13 -40.39 5.04
CA LEU A 100 -19.80 -40.26 6.34
C LEU A 100 -21.34 -40.25 6.23
N GLY A 101 -21.89 -40.36 5.02
CA GLY A 101 -23.35 -40.38 4.80
C GLY A 101 -24.04 -39.05 5.08
N LEU A 102 -23.29 -37.95 5.04
CA LEU A 102 -23.75 -36.59 5.37
C LEU A 102 -23.75 -35.69 4.13
N ASP A 103 -24.20 -36.24 2.99
CA ASP A 103 -24.26 -35.51 1.70
C ASP A 103 -25.38 -34.46 1.64
N ASP A 104 -26.45 -34.61 2.42
CA ASP A 104 -27.65 -33.75 2.38
C ASP A 104 -27.53 -32.41 3.16
N TYR A 105 -26.40 -32.13 3.81
CA TYR A 105 -26.23 -30.93 4.66
C TYR A 105 -25.45 -29.77 4.00
N ILE A 106 -25.25 -29.81 2.68
CA ILE A 106 -24.51 -28.77 1.91
C ILE A 106 -25.32 -28.27 0.72
#